data_AF-A0A2M6XRR8-F1
#
_entry.id   AF-A0A2M6XRR8-F1
#
_cell.length_a   1.000
_cell.length_b   1.000
_cell.length_c   1.000
_cell.angle_alpha   90.00
_cell.angle_beta   90.00
_cell.angle_gamma   90.00
#
_symmetry.space_group_name_H-M   'P 1'
#
loop_
_entity.id
_entity.type
_entity.pdbx_description
1 polymer ?
#
loop_
_entity_poly.entity_id
_entity_poly.type
_entity_poly.pdbx_seq_one_letter_code
_entity_poly.pdbx_strand_id
1 'polypeptide(L)'
;MKSDDEVKSALLITLALNKENNQNSWNKIYEPVNFFVGKSDDITYYQFKDLAEKVYGTNATIQSVSSDKNKLTSFINETKTLEPPQINSMPIFNAAIQPDREKEIKGFRFMGQRFTIDAAIFQRLVTREVGPKGESCANAPFSDGRMLPKGLDIPSAMGSDEALNILKAQGETQHACYPENMSKMQTYLSGLPTENWTQNLYWGWLYQLRPLLDEKGNGYPSFMQNTAWVRKELNTFLGSWSQLKHDTILYAKQVYAESGAGGPEEKDDRGYVEPNPYVYARLASLLKMTNEGLEMRGLLTASMKDNLGKMEQLAVSLKTISEKELNNEKLTDNEYELIRSFGGQLEHFWLEVNKDELAFKQSTSQRDYLNENPAAIVADVATDPNGQVLKEGTGKISEIYVVVPIDGKLRIAKGGVYSYYEFTWPMSDRLTDKKWRELLNSSQAPALPSWTDAFVAK
;
A
#
# COMPACT_ATOMS: atom_id res chain seq x y z
N MET A 1 0.90 -14.22 -24.17
CA MET A 1 1.15 -14.15 -25.63
C MET A 1 1.90 -15.40 -26.06
N LYS A 2 1.30 -16.58 -25.85
CA LYS A 2 1.89 -17.90 -26.14
C LYS A 2 1.27 -18.57 -27.37
N SER A 3 0.19 -17.99 -27.90
CA SER A 3 -0.45 -18.37 -29.18
C SER A 3 -0.77 -17.12 -30.00
N ASP A 4 -0.66 -17.22 -31.32
CA ASP A 4 -1.09 -16.18 -32.27
C ASP A 4 -2.57 -15.81 -32.10
N ASP A 5 -3.42 -16.73 -31.63
CA ASP A 5 -4.85 -16.48 -31.42
C ASP A 5 -5.12 -15.64 -30.17
N GLU A 6 -4.26 -15.68 -29.15
CA GLU A 6 -4.29 -14.70 -28.04
C GLU A 6 -4.02 -13.29 -28.58
N VAL A 7 -3.02 -13.18 -29.46
CA VAL A 7 -2.59 -11.89 -30.04
C VAL A 7 -3.65 -11.33 -30.98
N LYS A 8 -4.29 -12.17 -31.82
CA LYS A 8 -5.46 -11.78 -32.63
C LYS A 8 -6.62 -11.32 -31.75
N SER A 9 -6.89 -12.00 -30.65
CA SER A 9 -7.97 -11.63 -29.71
C SER A 9 -7.72 -10.27 -29.06
N ALA A 10 -6.49 -10.01 -28.58
CA ALA A 10 -6.09 -8.72 -28.04
C ALA A 10 -6.10 -7.58 -29.07
N LEU A 11 -5.74 -7.87 -30.33
CA LEU A 11 -5.89 -6.93 -31.45
C LEU A 11 -7.38 -6.63 -31.75
N LEU A 12 -8.27 -7.63 -31.74
CA LEU A 12 -9.72 -7.41 -31.92
C LEU A 12 -10.32 -6.55 -30.80
N ILE A 13 -9.92 -6.78 -29.54
CA ILE A 13 -10.28 -5.93 -28.40
C ILE A 13 -9.81 -4.48 -28.62
N THR A 14 -8.58 -4.31 -29.11
CA THR A 14 -7.99 -2.99 -29.39
C THR A 14 -8.73 -2.26 -30.51
N LEU A 15 -9.09 -2.97 -31.59
CA LEU A 15 -9.95 -2.43 -32.65
C LEU A 15 -11.36 -2.07 -32.16
N ALA A 16 -11.90 -2.77 -31.16
CA ALA A 16 -13.20 -2.45 -30.56
C ALA A 16 -13.13 -1.20 -29.66
N LEU A 17 -12.04 -1.03 -28.89
CA LEU A 17 -11.80 0.17 -28.09
C LEU A 17 -11.47 1.41 -28.94
N ASN A 18 -10.82 1.25 -30.09
CA ASN A 18 -10.56 2.34 -31.04
C ASN A 18 -11.81 2.82 -31.81
N LYS A 19 -12.98 2.18 -31.65
CA LYS A 19 -14.22 2.63 -32.32
C LYS A 19 -14.92 3.75 -31.54
N GLU A 20 -15.41 4.72 -32.31
CA GLU A 20 -16.38 5.73 -31.85
C GLU A 20 -15.92 6.43 -30.55
N ASN A 21 -16.68 6.31 -29.46
CA ASN A 21 -16.35 6.91 -28.18
C ASN A 21 -15.78 5.89 -27.16
N ASN A 22 -15.48 4.66 -27.58
CA ASN A 22 -15.11 3.57 -26.66
C ASN A 22 -13.81 3.85 -25.92
N GLN A 23 -12.80 4.43 -26.58
CA GLN A 23 -11.56 4.86 -25.93
C GLN A 23 -11.83 5.87 -24.79
N ASN A 24 -12.74 6.82 -24.99
CA ASN A 24 -13.08 7.82 -23.98
C ASN A 24 -13.85 7.19 -22.80
N SER A 25 -14.81 6.30 -23.10
CA SER A 25 -15.52 5.51 -22.08
C SER A 25 -14.59 4.61 -21.28
N TRP A 26 -13.58 4.02 -21.93
CA TRP A 26 -12.53 3.24 -21.27
C TRP A 26 -11.62 4.11 -20.41
N ASN A 27 -11.16 5.25 -20.91
CA ASN A 27 -10.31 6.18 -20.17
C ASN A 27 -10.99 6.71 -18.90
N LYS A 28 -12.33 6.86 -18.88
CA LYS A 28 -13.10 7.17 -17.65
C LYS A 28 -12.96 6.12 -16.54
N ILE A 29 -12.53 4.90 -16.85
CA ILE A 29 -12.27 3.83 -15.88
C ILE A 29 -10.75 3.68 -15.65
N TYR A 30 -9.96 3.70 -16.73
CA TYR A 30 -8.53 3.48 -16.65
C TYR A 30 -7.77 4.66 -16.02
N GLU A 31 -8.04 5.91 -16.39
CA GLU A 31 -7.29 7.08 -15.90
C GLU A 31 -7.51 7.42 -14.41
N PRO A 32 -8.65 7.10 -13.79
CA PRO A 32 -8.77 7.14 -12.33
C PRO A 32 -7.91 6.05 -11.67
N VAL A 33 -8.00 4.78 -12.09
CA VAL A 33 -7.20 3.69 -11.48
C VAL A 33 -5.69 3.91 -11.70
N ASN A 34 -5.31 4.48 -12.85
CA ASN A 34 -3.95 4.94 -13.16
C ASN A 34 -3.46 6.03 -12.19
N PHE A 35 -4.35 6.95 -11.79
CA PHE A 35 -4.05 8.02 -10.84
C PHE A 35 -3.97 7.54 -9.39
N PHE A 36 -4.80 6.57 -8.99
CA PHE A 36 -4.71 5.95 -7.66
C PHE A 36 -3.47 5.07 -7.50
N VAL A 37 -3.29 4.05 -8.35
CA VAL A 37 -2.32 2.95 -8.14
C VAL A 37 -1.20 2.91 -9.17
N GLY A 38 -1.34 3.62 -10.29
CA GLY A 38 -0.37 3.67 -11.38
C GLY A 38 -0.74 2.86 -12.62
N LYS A 39 0.18 2.86 -13.59
CA LYS A 39 0.03 2.15 -14.86
C LYS A 39 0.01 0.64 -14.65
N SER A 40 -0.67 -0.05 -15.57
CA SER A 40 -0.62 -1.51 -15.66
C SER A 40 0.82 -2.01 -15.79
N ASP A 41 1.16 -3.03 -15.01
CA ASP A 41 2.39 -3.80 -15.13
C ASP A 41 2.29 -4.75 -16.33
N ASP A 42 1.13 -5.39 -16.52
CA ASP A 42 0.84 -6.16 -17.74
C ASP A 42 0.71 -5.26 -18.99
N ILE A 43 0.94 -5.85 -20.17
CA ILE A 43 0.65 -5.25 -21.47
C ILE A 43 -0.86 -5.04 -21.63
N THR A 44 -1.28 -3.90 -22.18
CA THR A 44 -2.71 -3.52 -22.29
C THR A 44 -3.09 -3.04 -23.70
N TYR A 45 -4.34 -2.58 -23.81
CA TYR A 45 -4.87 -1.81 -24.93
C TYR A 45 -3.91 -0.75 -25.48
N TYR A 46 -3.25 0.05 -24.63
CA TYR A 46 -2.43 1.17 -25.11
C TYR A 46 -1.23 0.69 -25.94
N GLN A 47 -0.45 -0.27 -25.43
CA GLN A 47 0.67 -0.84 -26.17
C GLN A 47 0.21 -1.57 -27.46
N PHE A 48 -0.95 -2.25 -27.42
CA PHE A 48 -1.52 -2.87 -28.61
C PHE A 48 -2.05 -1.86 -29.63
N LYS A 49 -2.55 -0.70 -29.19
CA LYS A 49 -2.95 0.42 -30.05
C LYS A 49 -1.75 0.98 -30.79
N ASP A 50 -0.67 1.30 -30.08
CA ASP A 50 0.54 1.86 -30.68
C ASP A 50 1.12 0.93 -31.75
N LEU A 51 1.13 -0.39 -31.51
CA LEU A 51 1.51 -1.39 -32.52
C LEU A 51 0.51 -1.51 -33.68
N ALA A 52 -0.80 -1.37 -33.42
CA ALA A 52 -1.81 -1.44 -34.46
C ALA A 52 -1.69 -0.25 -35.42
N GLU A 53 -1.48 0.95 -34.87
CA GLU A 53 -1.21 2.16 -35.66
C GLU A 53 0.11 2.07 -36.43
N LYS A 54 1.18 1.54 -35.80
CA LYS A 54 2.48 1.29 -36.45
C LYS A 54 2.39 0.36 -37.67
N VAL A 55 1.59 -0.71 -37.59
CA VAL A 55 1.55 -1.76 -38.63
C VAL A 55 0.43 -1.54 -39.66
N TYR A 56 -0.76 -1.10 -39.22
CA TYR A 56 -1.95 -0.95 -40.06
C TYR A 56 -2.29 0.51 -40.39
N GLY A 57 -1.74 1.48 -39.66
CA GLY A 57 -2.11 2.90 -39.74
C GLY A 57 -3.24 3.27 -38.77
N THR A 58 -3.44 4.56 -38.53
CA THR A 58 -4.34 5.12 -37.50
C THR A 58 -5.80 4.68 -37.65
N ASN A 59 -6.24 4.36 -38.88
CA ASN A 59 -7.59 3.89 -39.20
C ASN A 59 -7.64 2.36 -39.39
N ALA A 60 -6.94 1.60 -38.55
CA ALA A 60 -6.96 0.14 -38.57
C ALA A 60 -8.40 -0.40 -38.39
N THR A 61 -8.80 -1.35 -39.24
CA THR A 61 -10.13 -1.97 -39.21
C THR A 61 -10.02 -3.50 -39.17
N ILE A 62 -11.11 -4.17 -38.79
CA ILE A 62 -11.22 -5.64 -38.86
C ILE A 62 -10.93 -6.12 -40.30
N GLN A 63 -11.41 -5.38 -41.30
CA GLN A 63 -11.19 -5.71 -42.71
C GLN A 63 -9.71 -5.64 -43.08
N SER A 64 -8.99 -4.56 -42.73
CA SER A 64 -7.55 -4.43 -43.02
C SER A 64 -6.68 -5.47 -42.29
N VAL A 65 -7.11 -5.91 -41.10
CA VAL A 65 -6.44 -6.99 -40.36
C VAL A 65 -6.69 -8.36 -40.99
N SER A 66 -7.92 -8.62 -41.47
CA SER A 66 -8.26 -9.88 -42.14
C SER A 66 -7.68 -10.03 -43.55
N SER A 67 -7.47 -8.93 -44.27
CA SER A 67 -6.99 -8.95 -45.66
C SER A 67 -5.47 -9.14 -45.79
N ASP A 68 -4.68 -8.68 -44.81
CA ASP A 68 -3.22 -8.64 -44.90
C ASP A 68 -2.54 -9.56 -43.88
N LYS A 69 -2.25 -10.80 -44.33
CA LYS A 69 -1.53 -11.82 -43.56
C LYS A 69 -0.06 -11.45 -43.28
N ASN A 70 0.55 -10.59 -44.10
CA ASN A 70 1.94 -10.17 -43.91
C ASN A 70 2.01 -9.14 -42.78
N LYS A 71 1.08 -8.17 -42.77
CA LYS A 71 0.89 -7.27 -41.63
C LYS A 71 0.50 -8.00 -40.35
N LEU A 72 -0.35 -9.04 -40.42
CA LEU A 72 -0.69 -9.82 -39.23
C LEU A 72 0.53 -10.56 -38.65
N THR A 73 1.36 -11.17 -39.50
CA THR A 73 2.65 -11.77 -39.10
C THR A 73 3.61 -10.71 -38.53
N SER A 74 3.67 -9.52 -39.13
CA SER A 74 4.47 -8.40 -38.64
C SER A 74 4.00 -7.93 -37.25
N PHE A 75 2.70 -7.71 -37.06
CA PHE A 75 2.11 -7.33 -35.77
C PHE A 75 2.39 -8.38 -34.68
N ILE A 76 2.21 -9.67 -34.98
CA ILE A 76 2.52 -10.75 -34.04
C ILE A 76 4.01 -10.75 -33.65
N ASN A 77 4.92 -10.49 -34.59
CA ASN A 77 6.34 -10.35 -34.28
C ASN A 77 6.66 -9.09 -33.48
N GLU A 78 6.01 -7.95 -33.76
CA GLU A 78 6.14 -6.71 -33.00
C GLU A 78 5.64 -6.86 -31.55
N THR A 79 4.57 -7.62 -31.27
CA THR A 79 4.16 -7.86 -29.88
C THR A 79 5.22 -8.58 -29.02
N LYS A 80 6.22 -9.23 -29.65
CA LYS A 80 7.34 -9.86 -28.93
C LYS A 80 8.33 -8.84 -28.39
N THR A 81 8.38 -7.62 -28.95
CA THR A 81 9.30 -6.53 -28.53
C THR A 81 8.75 -5.68 -27.39
N LEU A 82 7.45 -5.74 -27.10
CA LEU A 82 6.83 -5.04 -25.95
C LEU A 82 7.47 -5.46 -24.63
N GLU A 83 7.58 -4.57 -23.65
CA GLU A 83 8.14 -4.93 -22.34
C GLU A 83 7.26 -5.96 -21.59
N PRO A 84 7.86 -6.92 -20.86
CA PRO A 84 7.15 -7.83 -19.96
C PRO A 84 6.75 -7.11 -18.65
N PRO A 85 5.75 -7.63 -17.90
CA PRO A 85 5.47 -7.15 -16.55
C PRO A 85 6.68 -7.38 -15.62
N GLN A 86 6.98 -6.40 -14.78
CA GLN A 86 8.14 -6.40 -13.89
C GLN A 86 7.91 -7.26 -12.65
N ILE A 87 6.64 -7.48 -12.25
CA ILE A 87 6.27 -8.28 -11.08
C ILE A 87 5.48 -9.51 -11.54
N ASN A 88 5.91 -10.71 -11.12
CA ASN A 88 5.12 -11.92 -11.31
C ASN A 88 3.85 -11.93 -10.43
N SER A 89 2.72 -12.36 -10.99
CA SER A 89 1.47 -12.63 -10.24
C SER A 89 0.83 -13.99 -10.56
N MET A 90 1.57 -14.92 -11.17
CA MET A 90 1.09 -16.28 -11.44
C MET A 90 2.09 -17.35 -10.95
N PRO A 91 1.62 -18.57 -10.59
CA PRO A 91 2.52 -19.69 -10.34
C PRO A 91 3.38 -20.00 -11.57
N ILE A 92 4.70 -20.05 -11.36
CA ILE A 92 5.70 -20.49 -12.34
C ILE A 92 6.65 -21.46 -11.64
N PHE A 93 7.19 -22.43 -12.36
CA PHE A 93 8.16 -23.37 -11.83
C PHE A 93 9.47 -22.66 -11.42
N ASN A 94 10.39 -23.38 -10.78
CA ASN A 94 11.72 -22.86 -10.46
C ASN A 94 12.52 -22.48 -11.74
N ALA A 95 13.62 -21.76 -11.55
CA ALA A 95 14.45 -21.27 -12.66
C ALA A 95 15.15 -22.37 -13.49
N ALA A 96 15.25 -23.61 -12.98
CA ALA A 96 15.81 -24.72 -13.76
C ALA A 96 14.81 -25.28 -14.78
N ILE A 97 13.50 -25.18 -14.50
CA ILE A 97 12.41 -25.64 -15.38
C ILE A 97 11.91 -24.49 -16.28
N GLN A 98 11.80 -23.27 -15.73
CA GLN A 98 11.40 -22.06 -16.45
C GLN A 98 12.40 -20.92 -16.18
N PRO A 99 13.59 -20.91 -16.80
CA PRO A 99 14.60 -19.87 -16.55
C PRO A 99 14.10 -18.47 -16.88
N ASP A 100 13.45 -18.32 -18.02
CA ASP A 100 12.88 -17.06 -18.52
C ASP A 100 11.52 -16.78 -17.86
N ARG A 101 11.55 -16.11 -16.68
CA ARG A 101 10.34 -15.65 -15.98
C ARG A 101 9.48 -14.77 -16.87
N GLU A 102 10.10 -13.82 -17.54
CA GLU A 102 9.44 -12.71 -18.24
C GLU A 102 8.59 -13.22 -19.42
N LYS A 103 9.14 -14.09 -20.26
CA LYS A 103 8.41 -14.78 -21.34
C LYS A 103 7.21 -15.58 -20.82
N GLU A 104 7.32 -16.20 -19.65
CA GLU A 104 6.23 -17.02 -19.10
C GLU A 104 5.07 -16.17 -18.58
N ILE A 105 5.34 -14.98 -18.03
CA ILE A 105 4.32 -14.06 -17.49
C ILE A 105 3.77 -13.06 -18.53
N LYS A 106 4.49 -12.82 -19.63
CA LYS A 106 4.16 -11.85 -20.70
C LYS A 106 2.82 -12.13 -21.39
N GLY A 107 1.81 -11.35 -21.03
CA GLY A 107 0.44 -11.44 -21.55
C GLY A 107 -0.22 -10.08 -21.73
N PHE A 108 -1.16 -10.01 -22.66
CA PHE A 108 -2.13 -8.91 -22.71
C PHE A 108 -3.17 -9.10 -21.59
N ARG A 109 -3.55 -8.00 -20.92
CA ARG A 109 -4.73 -7.92 -20.05
C ARG A 109 -5.59 -6.76 -20.47
N PHE A 110 -6.91 -6.97 -20.44
CA PHE A 110 -7.87 -5.88 -20.68
C PHE A 110 -7.77 -4.82 -19.58
N MET A 111 -7.82 -5.26 -18.32
CA MET A 111 -7.43 -4.48 -17.14
C MET A 111 -6.33 -5.26 -16.41
N GLY A 112 -5.07 -4.90 -16.64
CA GLY A 112 -3.93 -5.55 -15.97
C GLY A 112 -3.78 -5.14 -14.51
N GLN A 113 -2.96 -5.89 -13.77
CA GLN A 113 -2.65 -5.53 -12.38
C GLN A 113 -1.62 -4.40 -12.36
N ARG A 114 -1.63 -3.56 -11.31
CA ARG A 114 -0.71 -2.42 -11.22
C ARG A 114 0.63 -2.81 -10.59
N PHE A 115 1.68 -2.12 -11.04
CA PHE A 115 2.99 -2.20 -10.40
C PHE A 115 2.95 -1.48 -9.05
N THR A 116 3.43 -2.12 -7.98
CA THR A 116 3.59 -1.47 -6.68
C THR A 116 4.97 -1.75 -6.11
N ILE A 117 5.62 -0.74 -5.52
CA ILE A 117 7.04 -0.80 -5.15
C ILE A 117 7.32 -1.79 -4.01
N ASP A 118 6.37 -1.95 -3.09
CA ASP A 118 6.38 -2.97 -2.03
C ASP A 118 6.33 -4.40 -2.59
N ALA A 119 5.52 -4.65 -3.62
CA ALA A 119 5.48 -5.95 -4.28
C ALA A 119 6.76 -6.23 -5.09
N ALA A 120 7.43 -5.19 -5.61
CA ALA A 120 8.75 -5.32 -6.23
C ALA A 120 9.86 -5.58 -5.19
N ILE A 121 9.81 -4.95 -4.01
CA ILE A 121 10.69 -5.25 -2.86
C ILE A 121 10.51 -6.72 -2.46
N PHE A 122 9.28 -7.16 -2.20
CA PHE A 122 8.97 -8.54 -1.86
C PHE A 122 9.46 -9.53 -2.92
N GLN A 123 9.21 -9.29 -4.20
CA GLN A 123 9.68 -10.18 -5.27
C GLN A 123 11.20 -10.42 -5.21
N ARG A 124 12.01 -9.40 -4.89
CA ARG A 124 13.48 -9.52 -4.80
C ARG A 124 13.99 -10.21 -3.52
N LEU A 125 13.12 -10.47 -2.56
CA LEU A 125 13.44 -10.99 -1.24
C LEU A 125 12.80 -12.36 -0.96
N VAL A 126 12.30 -13.04 -2.00
CA VAL A 126 11.70 -14.38 -1.95
C VAL A 126 12.33 -15.35 -2.96
N THR A 127 11.91 -16.62 -2.87
CA THR A 127 12.21 -17.72 -3.81
C THR A 127 12.23 -17.28 -5.29
N ARG A 128 13.20 -17.82 -6.04
CA ARG A 128 13.74 -17.37 -7.36
C ARG A 128 14.73 -16.20 -7.31
N GLU A 129 14.76 -15.39 -6.26
CA GLU A 129 15.77 -14.33 -6.08
C GLU A 129 16.60 -14.55 -4.80
N VAL A 130 16.05 -15.30 -3.83
CA VAL A 130 16.63 -15.64 -2.51
C VAL A 130 16.54 -17.15 -2.27
N GLY A 131 17.63 -17.76 -1.80
CA GLY A 131 17.78 -19.21 -1.55
C GLY A 131 17.62 -19.62 -0.08
N PRO A 132 17.91 -20.88 0.31
CA PRO A 132 17.79 -21.37 1.68
C PRO A 132 18.71 -20.67 2.68
N LYS A 133 18.42 -20.83 3.98
CA LYS A 133 19.28 -20.31 5.08
C LYS A 133 20.59 -21.09 5.18
N GLY A 134 21.70 -20.38 5.34
CA GLY A 134 23.03 -20.96 5.52
C GLY A 134 23.80 -21.27 4.24
N GLU A 135 23.19 -21.17 3.06
CA GLU A 135 23.85 -21.32 1.77
C GLU A 135 24.51 -20.02 1.28
N SER A 136 25.50 -20.16 0.40
CA SER A 136 26.15 -19.00 -0.26
C SER A 136 25.36 -18.55 -1.51
N CYS A 137 25.26 -17.24 -1.75
CA CYS A 137 24.51 -16.72 -2.90
C CYS A 137 25.03 -17.25 -4.26
N ALA A 138 26.33 -17.57 -4.37
CA ALA A 138 26.94 -18.11 -5.58
C ALA A 138 26.43 -19.51 -6.01
N ASN A 139 25.97 -20.32 -5.05
CA ASN A 139 25.59 -21.72 -5.26
C ASN A 139 24.12 -22.02 -4.88
N ALA A 140 23.34 -20.99 -4.53
CA ALA A 140 22.06 -21.14 -3.85
C ALA A 140 21.00 -21.91 -4.68
N PRO A 141 20.47 -23.05 -4.19
CA PRO A 141 19.34 -23.72 -4.83
C PRO A 141 18.05 -22.94 -4.54
N PHE A 142 17.66 -22.06 -5.47
CA PHE A 142 16.45 -21.22 -5.34
C PHE A 142 15.12 -21.98 -5.27
N SER A 143 15.11 -23.32 -5.32
CA SER A 143 13.93 -24.16 -5.09
C SER A 143 13.43 -24.11 -3.65
N ASP A 144 14.36 -24.05 -2.69
CA ASP A 144 14.10 -24.23 -1.26
C ASP A 144 14.33 -22.90 -0.51
N GLY A 145 13.98 -21.80 -1.19
CA GLY A 145 14.22 -20.44 -0.75
C GLY A 145 13.18 -19.89 0.22
N ARG A 146 13.22 -18.56 0.38
CA ARG A 146 12.29 -17.81 1.23
C ARG A 146 10.92 -17.70 0.56
N MET A 147 9.99 -18.60 0.87
CA MET A 147 8.69 -18.71 0.16
C MET A 147 7.71 -17.56 0.42
N LEU A 148 7.79 -16.91 1.60
CA LEU A 148 7.02 -15.72 1.95
C LEU A 148 7.97 -14.61 2.43
N PRO A 149 7.65 -13.32 2.18
CA PRO A 149 8.39 -12.18 2.69
C PRO A 149 8.02 -11.89 4.16
N LYS A 150 8.39 -10.71 4.63
CA LYS A 150 7.97 -10.12 5.92
C LYS A 150 7.56 -8.67 5.69
N GLY A 151 6.56 -8.17 6.41
CA GLY A 151 6.13 -6.77 6.29
C GLY A 151 7.31 -5.80 6.48
N LEU A 152 8.20 -6.12 7.43
CA LEU A 152 9.45 -5.40 7.72
C LEU A 152 10.45 -5.32 6.55
N ASP A 153 10.36 -6.17 5.52
CA ASP A 153 11.23 -6.07 4.33
C ASP A 153 11.08 -4.70 3.64
N ILE A 154 9.88 -4.11 3.70
CA ILE A 154 9.55 -2.82 3.07
C ILE A 154 10.25 -1.65 3.77
N PRO A 155 10.06 -1.40 5.09
CA PRO A 155 10.79 -0.35 5.78
C PRO A 155 12.30 -0.60 5.81
N SER A 156 12.75 -1.85 5.87
CA SER A 156 14.18 -2.21 5.71
C SER A 156 14.72 -1.76 4.35
N ALA A 157 14.02 -2.05 3.26
CA ALA A 157 14.40 -1.62 1.92
C ALA A 157 14.32 -0.08 1.74
N MET A 158 13.41 0.60 2.44
CA MET A 158 13.32 2.07 2.45
C MET A 158 14.38 2.76 3.33
N GLY A 159 15.21 1.99 4.08
CA GLY A 159 16.36 2.49 4.84
C GLY A 159 16.23 2.43 6.36
N SER A 160 15.27 1.70 6.93
CA SER A 160 15.15 1.52 8.39
C SER A 160 16.10 0.44 8.89
N ASP A 161 17.18 0.85 9.56
CA ASP A 161 18.15 -0.07 10.17
C ASP A 161 17.52 -0.95 11.25
N GLU A 162 16.57 -0.44 12.05
CA GLU A 162 15.91 -1.26 13.08
C GLU A 162 14.96 -2.32 12.49
N ALA A 163 14.33 -2.06 11.34
CA ALA A 163 13.60 -3.11 10.63
C ALA A 163 14.54 -4.23 10.19
N LEU A 164 15.72 -3.88 9.65
CA LEU A 164 16.76 -4.84 9.27
C LEU A 164 17.34 -5.59 10.48
N ASN A 165 17.49 -4.93 11.64
CA ASN A 165 17.91 -5.57 12.89
C ASN A 165 16.90 -6.62 13.36
N ILE A 166 15.60 -6.32 13.29
CA ILE A 166 14.54 -7.28 13.66
C ILE A 166 14.54 -8.47 12.70
N LEU A 167 14.61 -8.24 11.39
CA LEU A 167 14.73 -9.29 10.36
C LEU A 167 15.98 -10.17 10.58
N LYS A 168 17.10 -9.56 10.96
CA LYS A 168 18.35 -10.24 11.33
C LYS A 168 18.20 -11.08 12.60
N ALA A 169 17.50 -10.58 13.61
CA ALA A 169 17.20 -11.32 14.84
C ALA A 169 16.22 -12.49 14.62
N GLN A 170 15.30 -12.36 13.66
CA GLN A 170 14.45 -13.46 13.15
C GLN A 170 15.23 -14.43 12.24
N GLY A 171 16.48 -14.13 11.91
CA GLY A 171 17.34 -14.94 11.04
C GLY A 171 16.93 -14.88 9.57
N GLU A 172 16.15 -13.90 9.13
CA GLU A 172 15.72 -13.76 7.72
C GLU A 172 16.91 -13.40 6.83
N THR A 173 17.83 -12.57 7.34
CA THR A 173 19.08 -12.21 6.65
C THR A 173 20.08 -13.37 6.51
N GLN A 174 19.74 -14.58 6.99
CA GLN A 174 20.56 -15.79 6.82
C GLN A 174 20.26 -16.53 5.51
N HIS A 175 19.19 -16.16 4.79
CA HIS A 175 18.87 -16.69 3.48
C HIS A 175 19.89 -16.24 2.42
N ALA A 176 20.33 -17.18 1.58
CA ALA A 176 21.27 -16.90 0.49
C ALA A 176 20.75 -15.81 -0.47
N CYS A 177 21.61 -14.88 -0.87
CA CYS A 177 21.29 -13.68 -1.67
C CYS A 177 20.38 -12.62 -1.02
N TYR A 178 19.82 -12.85 0.19
CA TYR A 178 18.95 -11.86 0.83
C TYR A 178 19.70 -10.54 1.14
N PRO A 179 20.88 -10.53 1.80
CA PRO A 179 21.58 -9.28 2.10
C PRO A 179 21.97 -8.50 0.85
N GLU A 180 22.44 -9.20 -0.19
CA GLU A 180 22.84 -8.60 -1.46
C GLU A 180 21.63 -7.99 -2.20
N ASN A 181 20.46 -8.63 -2.16
CA ASN A 181 19.25 -8.10 -2.78
C ASN A 181 18.62 -6.96 -1.97
N MET A 182 18.65 -7.03 -0.63
CA MET A 182 18.23 -5.94 0.25
C MET A 182 19.08 -4.68 -0.02
N SER A 183 20.40 -4.83 -0.07
CA SER A 183 21.32 -3.71 -0.37
C SER A 183 21.09 -3.10 -1.76
N LYS A 184 20.81 -3.92 -2.80
CA LYS A 184 20.38 -3.43 -4.13
C LYS A 184 19.09 -2.63 -4.06
N MET A 185 18.08 -3.11 -3.32
CA MET A 185 16.81 -2.40 -3.16
C MET A 185 16.96 -1.08 -2.39
N GLN A 186 17.74 -1.06 -1.31
CA GLN A 186 18.09 0.17 -0.58
C GLN A 186 18.81 1.18 -1.48
N THR A 187 19.77 0.72 -2.28
CA THR A 187 20.50 1.56 -3.26
C THR A 187 19.55 2.12 -4.34
N TYR A 188 18.63 1.30 -4.86
CA TYR A 188 17.64 1.73 -5.83
C TYR A 188 16.67 2.77 -5.25
N LEU A 189 16.09 2.49 -4.07
CA LEU A 189 15.07 3.34 -3.43
C LEU A 189 15.61 4.66 -2.89
N SER A 190 16.88 4.69 -2.47
CA SER A 190 17.58 5.94 -2.12
C SER A 190 17.96 6.77 -3.34
N GLY A 191 18.20 6.13 -4.50
CA GLY A 191 18.43 6.80 -5.78
C GLY A 191 17.18 7.30 -6.52
N LEU A 192 15.96 6.96 -6.07
CA LEU A 192 14.72 7.44 -6.68
C LEU A 192 14.46 8.92 -6.35
N PRO A 193 14.32 9.80 -7.36
CA PRO A 193 14.00 11.21 -7.14
C PRO A 193 12.53 11.40 -6.72
N THR A 194 12.20 12.58 -6.20
CA THR A 194 10.90 12.87 -5.57
C THR A 194 9.71 12.62 -6.51
N GLU A 195 9.87 12.89 -7.81
CA GLU A 195 8.84 12.74 -8.83
C GLU A 195 8.37 11.28 -8.96
N ASN A 196 9.23 10.30 -8.70
CA ASN A 196 8.84 8.89 -8.64
C ASN A 196 8.04 8.57 -7.38
N TRP A 197 8.30 9.25 -6.27
CA TRP A 197 7.54 9.09 -5.03
C TRP A 197 6.17 9.81 -5.07
N THR A 198 6.01 10.81 -5.92
CA THR A 198 4.74 11.55 -6.11
C THR A 198 4.02 11.22 -7.42
N GLN A 199 4.34 10.09 -8.07
CA GLN A 199 3.81 9.77 -9.41
C GLN A 199 2.33 9.37 -9.44
N ASN A 200 1.79 8.88 -8.31
CA ASN A 200 0.40 8.49 -8.10
C ASN A 200 0.10 8.44 -6.59
N LEU A 201 -1.17 8.27 -6.20
CA LEU A 201 -1.58 8.32 -4.79
C LEU A 201 -0.96 7.19 -3.94
N TYR A 202 -0.81 5.98 -4.50
CA TYR A 202 -0.21 4.83 -3.80
C TYR A 202 1.25 5.09 -3.40
N TRP A 203 2.06 5.59 -4.33
CA TRP A 203 3.45 5.97 -4.04
C TRP A 203 3.50 7.15 -3.08
N GLY A 204 2.60 8.14 -3.22
CA GLY A 204 2.47 9.25 -2.28
C GLY A 204 2.11 8.83 -0.86
N TRP A 205 1.30 7.77 -0.69
CA TRP A 205 0.98 7.18 0.61
C TRP A 205 2.20 6.55 1.28
N LEU A 206 2.97 5.74 0.54
CA LEU A 206 4.24 5.20 1.05
C LEU A 206 5.26 6.31 1.34
N TYR A 207 5.26 7.38 0.53
CA TYR A 207 6.13 8.54 0.74
C TYR A 207 5.78 9.37 1.97
N GLN A 208 4.49 9.53 2.31
CA GLN A 208 4.11 10.23 3.55
C GLN A 208 4.43 9.43 4.82
N LEU A 209 4.42 8.09 4.75
CA LEU A 209 4.86 7.21 5.84
C LEU A 209 6.38 7.13 6.01
N ARG A 210 7.19 7.40 4.97
CA ARG A 210 8.66 7.26 5.03
C ARG A 210 9.35 8.00 6.20
N PRO A 211 8.95 9.21 6.65
CA PRO A 211 9.60 9.88 7.79
C PRO A 211 9.35 9.21 9.16
N LEU A 212 8.44 8.24 9.25
CA LEU A 212 8.29 7.39 10.43
C LEU A 212 9.54 6.51 10.63
N LEU A 213 10.27 6.20 9.54
CA LEU A 213 11.43 5.31 9.53
C LEU A 213 12.74 5.97 10.00
N ASP A 214 12.80 7.30 10.03
CA ASP A 214 13.98 8.06 10.46
C ASP A 214 14.14 7.96 11.99
N GLU A 215 15.32 7.61 12.51
CA GLU A 215 15.56 7.64 13.96
C GLU A 215 15.51 9.08 14.51
N LYS A 216 14.81 9.26 15.64
CA LYS A 216 14.53 10.57 16.22
C LYS A 216 15.62 10.92 17.24
N GLY A 217 16.57 11.77 16.82
CA GLY A 217 17.72 12.18 17.64
C GLY A 217 17.50 13.47 18.45
N ASN A 218 18.62 14.16 18.75
CA ASN A 218 18.63 15.47 19.41
C ASN A 218 17.66 16.46 18.72
N GLY A 219 16.82 17.12 19.52
CA GLY A 219 15.79 18.06 19.07
C GLY A 219 14.35 17.50 19.15
N TYR A 220 14.19 16.17 19.16
CA TYR A 220 12.89 15.53 19.45
C TYR A 220 12.68 15.32 20.96
N PRO A 221 11.44 15.20 21.46
CA PRO A 221 11.17 14.81 22.83
C PRO A 221 11.82 13.47 23.23
N SER A 222 12.22 13.32 24.49
CA SER A 222 12.94 12.14 24.98
C SER A 222 12.18 10.82 24.81
N PHE A 223 10.84 10.85 24.79
CA PHE A 223 10.03 9.67 24.52
C PHE A 223 10.19 9.12 23.09
N MET A 224 10.67 9.93 22.13
CA MET A 224 10.93 9.50 20.75
C MET A 224 12.36 8.94 20.55
N GLN A 225 13.31 9.31 21.41
CA GLN A 225 14.74 9.03 21.23
C GLN A 225 15.16 7.62 21.68
N ASN A 226 14.35 6.59 21.39
CA ASN A 226 14.61 5.22 21.84
C ASN A 226 14.00 4.15 20.92
N THR A 227 14.56 2.94 20.97
CA THR A 227 14.18 1.81 20.11
C THR A 227 12.73 1.35 20.29
N ALA A 228 12.13 1.50 21.48
CA ALA A 228 10.72 1.19 21.69
C ALA A 228 9.83 2.13 20.87
N TRP A 229 10.17 3.41 20.77
CA TRP A 229 9.49 4.37 19.91
C TRP A 229 9.74 4.08 18.42
N VAL A 230 10.97 3.79 18.00
CA VAL A 230 11.27 3.38 16.61
C VAL A 230 10.44 2.15 16.19
N ARG A 231 10.22 1.20 17.10
CA ARG A 231 9.34 0.05 16.84
C ARG A 231 7.85 0.40 16.84
N LYS A 232 7.40 1.32 17.70
CA LYS A 232 6.05 1.92 17.59
C LYS A 232 5.88 2.56 16.20
N GLU A 233 6.89 3.24 15.66
CA GLU A 233 6.84 3.80 14.30
C GLU A 233 6.76 2.72 13.22
N LEU A 234 7.52 1.63 13.33
CA LEU A 234 7.41 0.49 12.41
C LEU A 234 6.00 -0.14 12.46
N ASN A 235 5.41 -0.28 13.65
CA ASN A 235 4.01 -0.71 13.82
C ASN A 235 3.00 0.29 13.20
N THR A 236 3.29 1.59 13.26
CA THR A 236 2.45 2.64 12.66
C THR A 236 2.55 2.63 11.12
N PHE A 237 3.76 2.48 10.59
CA PHE A 237 4.04 2.31 9.16
C PHE A 237 3.34 1.06 8.61
N LEU A 238 3.52 -0.10 9.26
CA LEU A 238 2.99 -1.38 8.79
C LEU A 238 1.46 -1.47 8.94
N GLY A 239 0.88 -0.86 9.99
CA GLY A 239 -0.57 -0.73 10.11
C GLY A 239 -1.19 0.15 9.02
N SER A 240 -0.58 1.29 8.70
CA SER A 240 -1.06 2.16 7.61
C SER A 240 -0.78 1.60 6.21
N TRP A 241 0.30 0.83 6.02
CA TRP A 241 0.51 0.04 4.80
C TRP A 241 -0.54 -1.06 4.65
N SER A 242 -0.91 -1.75 5.74
CA SER A 242 -2.02 -2.72 5.73
C SER A 242 -3.35 -2.09 5.33
N GLN A 243 -3.57 -0.80 5.63
CA GLN A 243 -4.74 -0.05 5.14
C GLN A 243 -4.62 0.24 3.64
N LEU A 244 -3.50 0.82 3.18
CA LEU A 244 -3.25 1.09 1.76
C LEU A 244 -3.45 -0.16 0.89
N LYS A 245 -3.01 -1.32 1.37
CA LYS A 245 -3.18 -2.59 0.68
C LYS A 245 -4.65 -3.05 0.65
N HIS A 246 -5.48 -2.70 1.65
CA HIS A 246 -6.93 -2.98 1.69
C HIS A 246 -7.66 -2.13 0.67
N ASP A 247 -7.45 -0.82 0.69
CA ASP A 247 -8.13 0.10 -0.23
C ASP A 247 -7.78 -0.20 -1.70
N THR A 248 -6.53 -0.58 -1.96
CA THR A 248 -6.03 -0.81 -3.33
C THR A 248 -6.21 -2.25 -3.83
N ILE A 249 -6.68 -3.14 -2.96
CA ILE A 249 -6.90 -4.58 -3.16
C ILE A 249 -7.18 -4.96 -4.63
N LEU A 250 -8.33 -4.58 -5.17
CA LEU A 250 -8.89 -5.01 -6.46
C LEU A 250 -8.07 -4.61 -7.70
N TYR A 251 -7.11 -3.70 -7.57
CA TYR A 251 -6.36 -3.12 -8.69
C TYR A 251 -4.84 -3.27 -8.53
N ALA A 252 -4.35 -3.32 -7.30
CA ALA A 252 -3.05 -3.90 -6.97
C ALA A 252 -3.05 -5.43 -7.18
N LYS A 253 -1.96 -6.10 -6.79
CA LYS A 253 -1.87 -7.57 -6.82
C LYS A 253 -2.57 -8.13 -5.55
N GLN A 254 -3.65 -8.89 -5.75
CA GLN A 254 -4.76 -9.16 -4.81
C GLN A 254 -4.56 -10.33 -3.82
N VAL A 255 -5.02 -10.14 -2.56
CA VAL A 255 -4.91 -11.06 -1.39
C VAL A 255 -5.50 -10.32 -0.11
N TYR A 256 -6.65 -10.61 0.56
CA TYR A 256 -7.32 -9.75 1.64
C TYR A 256 -8.32 -10.54 2.59
N ALA A 257 -9.18 -10.13 3.59
CA ALA A 257 -9.76 -8.86 4.20
C ALA A 257 -10.25 -8.95 5.73
N GLU A 258 -10.63 -7.86 6.49
CA GLU A 258 -10.76 -7.86 8.02
C GLU A 258 -11.54 -6.72 8.85
N SER A 259 -11.64 -6.83 10.23
CA SER A 259 -11.62 -5.88 11.45
C SER A 259 -12.72 -4.78 11.76
N GLY A 260 -12.93 -3.96 12.86
CA GLY A 260 -12.28 -3.51 14.19
C GLY A 260 -13.15 -2.82 15.33
N ALA A 261 -12.79 -1.56 15.77
CA ALA A 261 -13.43 -0.45 16.62
C ALA A 261 -13.89 -0.51 18.14
N GLY A 262 -13.96 0.70 18.79
CA GLY A 262 -14.41 1.07 20.18
C GLY A 262 -14.25 2.59 20.54
N GLY A 263 -14.68 3.12 21.73
CA GLY A 263 -14.79 4.60 22.07
C GLY A 263 -14.47 5.11 23.53
N PRO A 264 -14.69 6.44 23.88
CA PRO A 264 -13.89 7.20 24.91
C PRO A 264 -14.57 7.71 26.26
N GLU A 265 -13.80 8.45 27.10
CA GLU A 265 -14.08 8.97 28.50
C GLU A 265 -13.34 10.31 28.82
N GLU A 266 -13.74 11.13 29.83
CA GLU A 266 -13.21 12.51 30.14
C GLU A 266 -12.01 12.60 31.14
N LYS A 267 -10.96 13.43 30.84
CA LYS A 267 -9.81 13.84 31.71
C LYS A 267 -9.24 15.24 31.31
N ASP A 268 -8.12 15.73 31.91
CA ASP A 268 -7.39 16.98 31.51
C ASP A 268 -7.13 16.94 30.00
N ASP A 269 -7.62 17.95 29.29
CA ASP A 269 -8.11 17.84 27.92
C ASP A 269 -7.21 18.47 26.84
N ARG A 270 -6.10 19.09 27.28
CA ARG A 270 -5.00 19.47 26.39
C ARG A 270 -4.28 18.21 25.91
N GLY A 271 -4.70 17.72 24.75
CA GLY A 271 -3.94 16.73 24.01
C GLY A 271 -2.63 17.29 23.45
N TYR A 272 -1.87 16.42 22.80
CA TYR A 272 -0.54 16.68 22.26
C TYR A 272 -0.47 16.04 20.86
N VAL A 273 -0.04 16.78 19.84
CA VAL A 273 0.15 16.21 18.49
C VAL A 273 1.53 15.61 18.42
N GLU A 274 1.63 14.37 17.94
CA GLU A 274 2.90 13.69 17.84
C GLU A 274 3.85 14.46 16.90
N PRO A 275 5.13 14.72 17.25
CA PRO A 275 5.91 15.74 16.54
C PRO A 275 6.58 15.22 15.25
N ASN A 276 5.78 14.80 14.27
CA ASN A 276 6.21 14.28 12.97
C ASN A 276 5.78 15.23 11.82
N PRO A 277 6.29 16.49 11.75
CA PRO A 277 5.78 17.50 10.81
C PRO A 277 5.94 17.11 9.34
N TYR A 278 6.96 16.33 8.99
CA TYR A 278 7.17 15.84 7.62
C TYR A 278 6.10 14.84 7.16
N VAL A 279 5.52 14.06 8.08
CA VAL A 279 4.43 13.12 7.77
C VAL A 279 3.17 13.93 7.43
N TYR A 280 2.78 14.85 8.31
CA TYR A 280 1.63 15.73 8.10
C TYR A 280 1.77 16.65 6.86
N ALA A 281 2.97 17.16 6.58
CA ALA A 281 3.24 17.96 5.38
C ALA A 281 3.06 17.14 4.08
N ARG A 282 3.53 15.88 4.07
CA ARG A 282 3.36 14.97 2.92
C ARG A 282 1.92 14.48 2.79
N LEU A 283 1.22 14.24 3.91
CA LEU A 283 -0.21 13.92 3.93
C LEU A 283 -1.07 15.07 3.37
N ALA A 284 -0.80 16.32 3.77
CA ALA A 284 -1.47 17.49 3.19
C ALA A 284 -1.22 17.58 1.66
N SER A 285 0.02 17.35 1.23
CA SER A 285 0.38 17.31 -0.20
C SER A 285 -0.35 16.21 -0.96
N LEU A 286 -0.52 15.03 -0.35
CA LEU A 286 -1.25 13.89 -0.90
C LEU A 286 -2.77 14.15 -0.99
N LEU A 287 -3.35 14.78 0.03
CA LEU A 287 -4.77 15.17 0.04
C LEU A 287 -5.06 16.23 -1.01
N LYS A 288 -4.17 17.22 -1.16
CA LYS A 288 -4.23 18.21 -2.23
C LYS A 288 -4.16 17.57 -3.62
N MET A 289 -3.16 16.71 -3.83
CA MET A 289 -3.01 15.95 -5.08
C MET A 289 -4.28 15.14 -5.39
N THR A 290 -4.87 14.49 -4.39
CA THR A 290 -6.14 13.75 -4.50
C THR A 290 -7.28 14.66 -4.94
N ASN A 291 -7.42 15.84 -4.32
CA ASN A 291 -8.47 16.81 -4.60
C ASN A 291 -8.37 17.34 -6.06
N GLU A 292 -7.22 17.88 -6.43
CA GLU A 292 -6.95 18.40 -7.78
C GLU A 292 -7.04 17.30 -8.85
N GLY A 293 -6.49 16.11 -8.57
CA GLY A 293 -6.45 14.98 -9.50
C GLY A 293 -7.81 14.33 -9.78
N LEU A 294 -8.73 14.36 -8.81
CA LEU A 294 -10.11 13.88 -8.98
C LEU A 294 -11.02 14.98 -9.57
N GLU A 295 -10.81 16.26 -9.24
CA GLU A 295 -11.52 17.38 -9.87
C GLU A 295 -11.24 17.45 -11.38
N MET A 296 -9.97 17.35 -11.80
CA MET A 296 -9.58 17.31 -13.22
C MET A 296 -10.20 16.12 -13.98
N ARG A 297 -10.63 15.06 -13.28
CA ARG A 297 -11.29 13.88 -13.85
C ARG A 297 -12.83 13.97 -13.79
N GLY A 298 -13.39 15.03 -13.19
CA GLY A 298 -14.84 15.20 -13.00
C GLY A 298 -15.44 14.22 -11.98
N LEU A 299 -14.65 13.75 -11.00
CA LEU A 299 -15.03 12.71 -10.04
C LEU A 299 -15.42 13.24 -8.66
N LEU A 300 -15.34 14.55 -8.42
CA LEU A 300 -15.73 15.16 -7.16
C LEU A 300 -17.06 15.89 -7.27
N THR A 301 -17.96 15.63 -6.31
CA THR A 301 -19.01 16.59 -5.97
C THR A 301 -18.41 17.76 -5.18
N ALA A 302 -19.12 18.89 -5.10
CA ALA A 302 -18.69 20.02 -4.28
C ALA A 302 -18.49 19.64 -2.80
N SER A 303 -19.31 18.74 -2.25
CA SER A 303 -19.19 18.20 -0.89
C SER A 303 -17.92 17.36 -0.71
N MET A 304 -17.53 16.55 -1.71
CA MET A 304 -16.29 15.77 -1.66
C MET A 304 -15.05 16.68 -1.73
N LYS A 305 -15.05 17.68 -2.62
CA LYS A 305 -13.96 18.66 -2.75
C LYS A 305 -13.77 19.50 -1.47
N ASP A 306 -14.87 19.91 -0.85
CA ASP A 306 -14.87 20.64 0.44
C ASP A 306 -14.36 19.77 1.59
N ASN A 307 -14.83 18.52 1.72
CA ASN A 307 -14.32 17.60 2.74
C ASN A 307 -12.84 17.25 2.54
N LEU A 308 -12.37 17.04 1.29
CA LEU A 308 -10.92 16.86 1.01
C LEU A 308 -10.10 18.10 1.39
N GLY A 309 -10.61 19.31 1.12
CA GLY A 309 -9.95 20.56 1.54
C GLY A 309 -9.89 20.74 3.06
N LYS A 310 -10.92 20.28 3.79
CA LYS A 310 -10.90 20.23 5.27
C LYS A 310 -9.90 19.21 5.79
N MET A 311 -9.77 18.04 5.16
CA MET A 311 -8.72 17.06 5.50
C MET A 311 -7.32 17.62 5.25
N GLU A 312 -7.10 18.30 4.11
CA GLU A 312 -5.84 18.99 3.80
C GLU A 312 -5.50 20.03 4.87
N GLN A 313 -6.45 20.91 5.22
CA GLN A 313 -6.27 21.91 6.27
C GLN A 313 -6.03 21.27 7.65
N LEU A 314 -6.68 20.16 7.99
CA LEU A 314 -6.40 19.43 9.23
C LEU A 314 -4.95 18.92 9.26
N ALA A 315 -4.47 18.32 8.17
CA ALA A 315 -3.07 17.89 8.06
C ALA A 315 -2.09 19.07 8.14
N VAL A 316 -2.38 20.22 7.52
CA VAL A 316 -1.58 21.45 7.66
C VAL A 316 -1.57 21.96 9.11
N SER A 317 -2.70 21.93 9.81
CA SER A 317 -2.79 22.33 11.21
C SER A 317 -1.99 21.40 12.13
N LEU A 318 -2.09 20.07 11.93
CA LEU A 318 -1.30 19.09 12.68
C LEU A 318 0.20 19.28 12.46
N LYS A 319 0.64 19.53 11.21
CA LYS A 319 2.02 19.93 10.90
C LYS A 319 2.47 21.13 11.73
N THR A 320 1.70 22.22 11.73
CA THR A 320 2.03 23.45 12.46
C THR A 320 2.12 23.21 13.97
N ILE A 321 1.24 22.39 14.53
CA ILE A 321 1.31 22.01 15.94
C ILE A 321 2.56 21.16 16.21
N SER A 322 2.89 20.17 15.39
CA SER A 322 4.12 19.38 15.53
C SER A 322 5.40 20.25 15.48
N GLU A 323 5.44 21.28 14.63
CA GLU A 323 6.57 22.22 14.57
C GLU A 323 6.68 23.04 15.87
N LYS A 324 5.56 23.52 16.41
CA LYS A 324 5.52 24.22 17.70
C LYS A 324 5.96 23.33 18.88
N GLU A 325 5.47 22.10 18.93
CA GLU A 325 5.81 21.14 20.00
C GLU A 325 7.30 20.74 19.97
N LEU A 326 7.93 20.67 18.78
CA LEU A 326 9.40 20.53 18.66
C LEU A 326 10.14 21.80 19.16
N ASN A 327 9.65 22.98 18.77
CA ASN A 327 10.26 24.26 19.16
C ASN A 327 9.98 24.65 20.63
N ASN A 328 9.15 23.89 21.35
CA ASN A 328 8.60 24.24 22.68
C ASN A 328 7.81 25.58 22.66
N GLU A 329 7.20 25.91 21.53
CA GLU A 329 6.30 27.06 21.38
C GLU A 329 4.92 26.73 21.96
N LYS A 330 4.31 27.71 22.66
CA LYS A 330 2.98 27.50 23.23
C LYS A 330 1.90 27.47 22.15
N LEU A 331 1.04 26.44 22.17
CA LEU A 331 -0.15 26.38 21.32
C LEU A 331 -1.20 27.42 21.73
N THR A 332 -2.02 27.82 20.75
CA THR A 332 -3.19 28.66 20.95
C THR A 332 -4.41 27.85 21.40
N ASP A 333 -5.39 28.51 22.00
CA ASP A 333 -6.62 27.84 22.47
C ASP A 333 -7.35 27.13 21.31
N ASN A 334 -7.38 27.74 20.11
CA ASN A 334 -7.92 27.13 18.88
C ASN A 334 -7.18 25.86 18.44
N GLU A 335 -5.87 25.76 18.70
CA GLU A 335 -5.09 24.56 18.40
C GLU A 335 -5.40 23.44 19.40
N TYR A 336 -5.63 23.77 20.67
CA TYR A 336 -6.17 22.81 21.65
C TYR A 336 -7.61 22.38 21.31
N GLU A 337 -8.49 23.28 20.83
CA GLU A 337 -9.82 22.90 20.32
C GLU A 337 -9.73 21.94 19.12
N LEU A 338 -8.78 22.16 18.21
CA LEU A 338 -8.55 21.27 17.07
C LEU A 338 -8.10 19.86 17.53
N ILE A 339 -7.22 19.78 18.52
CA ILE A 339 -6.79 18.49 19.09
C ILE A 339 -7.97 17.80 19.82
N ARG A 340 -8.70 18.54 20.67
CA ARG A 340 -9.85 18.01 21.43
C ARG A 340 -10.96 17.49 20.51
N SER A 341 -11.19 18.16 19.38
CA SER A 341 -12.21 17.78 18.39
C SER A 341 -11.74 16.76 17.35
N PHE A 342 -10.47 16.35 17.33
CA PHE A 342 -9.86 15.52 16.28
C PHE A 342 -10.65 14.24 15.97
N GLY A 343 -11.10 13.52 17.01
CA GLY A 343 -11.92 12.31 16.83
C GLY A 343 -13.24 12.55 16.09
N GLY A 344 -13.93 13.65 16.41
CA GLY A 344 -15.17 14.06 15.74
C GLY A 344 -14.94 14.55 14.29
N GLN A 345 -13.76 15.10 14.00
CA GLN A 345 -13.37 15.44 12.62
C GLN A 345 -13.18 14.17 11.78
N LEU A 346 -12.50 13.14 12.31
CA LEU A 346 -12.37 11.84 11.64
C LEU A 346 -13.72 11.13 11.46
N GLU A 347 -14.58 11.15 12.49
CA GLU A 347 -15.94 10.62 12.43
C GLU A 347 -16.76 11.32 11.33
N HIS A 348 -16.73 12.65 11.26
CA HIS A 348 -17.37 13.44 10.20
C HIS A 348 -16.91 13.00 8.81
N PHE A 349 -15.61 12.87 8.55
CA PHE A 349 -15.12 12.44 7.24
C PHE A 349 -15.55 11.01 6.88
N TRP A 350 -15.52 10.09 7.85
CA TRP A 350 -15.94 8.70 7.64
C TRP A 350 -17.44 8.57 7.35
N LEU A 351 -18.28 9.31 8.09
CA LEU A 351 -19.72 9.36 7.84
C LEU A 351 -20.03 10.03 6.50
N GLU A 352 -19.32 11.12 6.15
CA GLU A 352 -19.56 11.87 4.91
C GLU A 352 -19.17 11.13 3.63
N VAL A 353 -18.12 10.29 3.65
CA VAL A 353 -17.74 9.47 2.48
C VAL A 353 -18.69 8.28 2.31
N ASN A 354 -19.18 7.70 3.42
CA ASN A 354 -20.07 6.54 3.40
C ASN A 354 -21.57 6.89 3.35
N LYS A 355 -21.97 8.16 3.49
CA LYS A 355 -23.40 8.56 3.58
C LYS A 355 -24.29 8.10 2.43
N ASP A 356 -23.69 7.88 1.26
CA ASP A 356 -24.40 7.44 0.07
C ASP A 356 -24.47 5.91 -0.10
N GLU A 357 -23.75 5.14 0.72
CA GLU A 357 -23.74 3.68 0.68
C GLU A 357 -25.06 3.05 1.10
N LEU A 358 -25.37 1.89 0.53
CA LEU A 358 -26.61 1.17 0.82
C LEU A 358 -26.65 0.71 2.28
N ALA A 359 -25.52 0.23 2.82
CA ALA A 359 -25.40 -0.18 4.21
C ALA A 359 -25.59 1.00 5.19
N PHE A 360 -25.07 2.19 4.85
CA PHE A 360 -25.29 3.40 5.64
C PHE A 360 -26.78 3.78 5.65
N LYS A 361 -27.41 3.83 4.47
CA LYS A 361 -28.83 4.16 4.29
C LYS A 361 -29.79 3.12 4.89
N GLN A 362 -29.32 1.93 5.24
CA GLN A 362 -30.08 0.87 5.90
C GLN A 362 -29.78 0.75 7.41
N SER A 363 -28.76 1.44 7.92
CA SER A 363 -28.41 1.42 9.34
C SER A 363 -29.48 2.07 10.22
N THR A 364 -29.65 1.57 11.45
CA THR A 364 -30.59 2.14 12.44
C THR A 364 -30.11 3.48 13.02
N SER A 365 -28.78 3.70 13.05
CA SER A 365 -28.16 4.98 13.37
C SER A 365 -26.72 5.03 12.85
N GLN A 366 -26.16 6.23 12.75
CA GLN A 366 -24.73 6.45 12.46
C GLN A 366 -23.82 5.67 13.42
N ARG A 367 -24.20 5.57 14.70
CA ARG A 367 -23.45 4.82 15.72
C ARG A 367 -23.46 3.32 15.44
N ASP A 368 -24.58 2.78 14.99
CA ASP A 368 -24.68 1.36 14.63
C ASP A 368 -23.84 1.07 13.38
N TYR A 369 -23.90 1.94 12.37
CA TYR A 369 -23.05 1.85 11.18
C TYR A 369 -21.55 1.87 11.54
N LEU A 370 -21.11 2.73 12.47
CA LEU A 370 -19.73 2.79 12.96
C LEU A 370 -19.32 1.52 13.75
N ASN A 371 -20.25 0.94 14.53
CA ASN A 371 -20.01 -0.33 15.23
C ASN A 371 -19.92 -1.51 14.24
N GLU A 372 -20.60 -1.45 13.11
CA GLU A 372 -20.62 -2.48 12.05
C GLU A 372 -19.50 -2.33 11.01
N ASN A 373 -18.92 -1.14 10.85
CA ASN A 373 -17.91 -0.79 9.84
C ASN A 373 -16.65 -0.22 10.52
N PRO A 374 -15.85 -1.09 11.18
CA PRO A 374 -15.04 -0.66 12.30
C PRO A 374 -13.52 -0.83 12.03
N ALA A 375 -12.67 -0.09 12.74
CA ALA A 375 -11.36 0.41 12.25
C ALA A 375 -10.19 -0.55 11.89
N ALA A 376 -10.37 -1.86 11.89
CA ALA A 376 -9.29 -2.83 11.66
C ALA A 376 -9.39 -3.47 10.26
N ILE A 377 -8.26 -3.87 9.65
CA ILE A 377 -8.18 -4.46 8.30
C ILE A 377 -7.00 -5.49 8.18
N VAL A 378 -7.06 -6.51 7.31
CA VAL A 378 -6.00 -7.54 7.06
C VAL A 378 -5.87 -7.74 5.58
N ALA A 379 -4.64 -7.69 5.12
CA ALA A 379 -4.21 -8.23 3.86
C ALA A 379 -4.13 -9.76 3.92
N ASP A 380 -4.00 -10.37 2.76
CA ASP A 380 -2.77 -11.12 2.55
C ASP A 380 -1.85 -10.26 1.65
N VAL A 381 -0.55 -10.49 1.61
CA VAL A 381 0.37 -9.68 0.74
C VAL A 381 1.28 -10.53 -0.13
N ALA A 382 1.36 -11.81 0.18
CA ALA A 382 2.13 -12.79 -0.56
C ALA A 382 1.43 -14.16 -0.50
N THR A 383 1.78 -15.02 -1.44
CA THR A 383 1.18 -16.34 -1.62
C THR A 383 2.30 -17.35 -1.84
N ASP A 384 2.38 -18.34 -0.96
CA ASP A 384 3.21 -19.54 -1.13
C ASP A 384 2.39 -20.55 -1.95
N PRO A 385 2.86 -20.97 -3.14
CA PRO A 385 2.17 -21.97 -3.96
C PRO A 385 1.98 -23.32 -3.26
N ASN A 386 2.70 -23.60 -2.16
CA ASN A 386 2.49 -24.79 -1.33
C ASN A 386 1.22 -24.75 -0.45
N GLY A 387 0.46 -23.64 -0.46
CA GLY A 387 -0.86 -23.57 0.19
C GLY A 387 -1.00 -22.57 1.33
N GLN A 388 -0.03 -21.67 1.54
CA GLN A 388 -0.11 -20.61 2.56
C GLN A 388 -0.19 -19.21 1.93
N VAL A 389 -0.71 -18.26 2.69
CA VAL A 389 -0.64 -16.82 2.41
C VAL A 389 -0.05 -16.08 3.61
N LEU A 390 0.69 -15.00 3.38
CA LEU A 390 1.13 -14.08 4.43
C LEU A 390 0.02 -13.05 4.67
N LYS A 391 -0.55 -13.03 5.87
CA LYS A 391 -1.57 -12.09 6.34
C LYS A 391 -0.91 -10.92 7.09
N GLU A 392 -1.37 -9.69 6.83
CA GLU A 392 -0.82 -8.43 7.38
C GLU A 392 -1.98 -7.52 7.80
N GLY A 393 -2.17 -7.23 9.09
CA GLY A 393 -3.36 -6.49 9.53
C GLY A 393 -3.19 -5.53 10.69
N THR A 394 -4.28 -4.86 11.01
CA THR A 394 -4.46 -4.00 12.16
C THR A 394 -5.56 -4.59 13.03
N GLY A 395 -5.52 -4.44 14.36
CA GLY A 395 -6.61 -4.88 15.24
C GLY A 395 -7.35 -3.72 15.88
N LYS A 396 -7.96 -3.99 17.04
CA LYS A 396 -8.56 -2.95 17.88
C LYS A 396 -7.51 -1.88 18.17
N ILE A 397 -7.91 -0.60 18.14
CA ILE A 397 -7.01 0.52 18.43
C ILE A 397 -6.45 0.34 19.85
N SER A 398 -5.13 0.20 19.96
CA SER A 398 -4.44 0.07 21.24
C SER A 398 -4.32 1.43 21.91
N GLU A 399 -4.40 1.46 23.23
CA GLU A 399 -4.14 2.67 24.01
C GLU A 399 -2.63 2.86 24.18
N ILE A 400 -2.11 4.02 23.78
CA ILE A 400 -0.74 4.44 24.08
C ILE A 400 -0.74 5.52 25.18
N TYR A 401 0.20 5.40 26.12
CA TYR A 401 0.40 6.35 27.21
C TYR A 401 1.80 6.95 27.10
N VAL A 402 1.91 8.27 26.97
CA VAL A 402 3.16 8.97 26.62
C VAL A 402 3.44 10.10 27.59
N VAL A 403 4.67 10.20 28.09
CA VAL A 403 5.09 11.32 28.94
C VAL A 403 5.53 12.50 28.06
N VAL A 404 4.65 13.48 27.88
CA VAL A 404 4.82 14.63 26.98
C VAL A 404 5.08 15.93 27.76
N PRO A 405 5.87 16.88 27.22
CA PRO A 405 6.00 18.21 27.79
C PRO A 405 4.82 19.11 27.34
N ILE A 406 4.05 19.66 28.30
CA ILE A 406 3.00 20.66 28.03
C ILE A 406 3.18 21.83 29.00
N ASP A 407 3.25 23.07 28.50
CA ASP A 407 3.55 24.28 29.27
C ASP A 407 4.81 24.12 30.17
N GLY A 408 5.84 23.42 29.68
CA GLY A 408 7.08 23.13 30.43
C GLY A 408 6.92 22.12 31.58
N LYS A 409 5.78 21.41 31.67
CA LYS A 409 5.51 20.38 32.68
C LYS A 409 5.29 19.02 32.01
N LEU A 410 5.86 17.96 32.57
CA LEU A 410 5.60 16.61 32.10
C LEU A 410 4.17 16.19 32.44
N ARG A 411 3.44 15.70 31.45
CA ARG A 411 2.07 15.17 31.54
C ARG A 411 2.03 13.76 30.93
N ILE A 412 1.08 12.94 31.35
CA ILE A 412 0.76 11.68 30.65
C ILE A 412 -0.37 11.97 29.67
N ALA A 413 -0.06 11.97 28.38
CA ALA A 413 -1.06 11.94 27.32
C ALA A 413 -1.52 10.50 27.08
N LYS A 414 -2.80 10.33 26.71
CA LYS A 414 -3.37 9.07 26.23
C LYS A 414 -3.78 9.24 24.77
N GLY A 415 -3.43 8.27 23.92
CA GLY A 415 -3.79 8.28 22.50
C GLY A 415 -4.18 6.89 21.99
N GLY A 416 -4.62 6.82 20.74
CA GLY A 416 -4.81 5.57 20.00
C GLY A 416 -3.61 5.27 19.10
N VAL A 417 -3.22 4.00 19.00
CA VAL A 417 -2.19 3.50 18.07
C VAL A 417 -2.67 2.21 17.41
N TYR A 418 -2.16 1.91 16.22
CA TYR A 418 -2.39 0.61 15.57
C TYR A 418 -1.91 -0.55 16.45
N SER A 419 -2.63 -1.67 16.41
CA SER A 419 -2.12 -2.98 16.80
C SER A 419 -1.84 -3.78 15.52
N TYR A 420 -0.59 -3.87 15.07
CA TYR A 420 -0.25 -4.55 13.83
C TYR A 420 -0.04 -6.07 14.03
N TYR A 421 -0.54 -6.87 13.08
CA TYR A 421 -0.50 -8.34 13.08
C TYR A 421 0.16 -8.87 11.80
N GLU A 422 1.12 -9.78 11.94
CA GLU A 422 1.74 -10.50 10.82
C GLU A 422 1.67 -12.02 11.11
N PHE A 423 1.06 -12.80 10.23
CA PHE A 423 0.89 -14.26 10.43
C PHE A 423 0.71 -15.00 9.10
N THR A 424 0.91 -16.32 9.08
CA THR A 424 0.55 -17.13 7.90
C THR A 424 -0.84 -17.77 8.07
N TRP A 425 -1.54 -17.98 6.96
CA TRP A 425 -2.88 -18.57 6.95
C TRP A 425 -3.07 -19.53 5.76
N PRO A 426 -3.94 -20.56 5.85
CA PRO A 426 -4.23 -21.44 4.72
C PRO A 426 -4.84 -20.69 3.52
N MET A 427 -4.29 -20.92 2.33
CA MET A 427 -4.80 -20.34 1.07
C MET A 427 -6.24 -20.77 0.76
N SER A 428 -6.64 -21.95 1.21
CA SER A 428 -7.99 -22.51 1.07
C SER A 428 -9.06 -21.80 1.90
N ASP A 429 -8.67 -20.99 2.90
CA ASP A 429 -9.58 -20.28 3.79
C ASP A 429 -9.19 -18.80 3.95
N ARG A 430 -9.00 -18.08 2.85
CA ARG A 430 -8.70 -16.63 2.88
C ARG A 430 -9.73 -15.89 3.74
N LEU A 431 -9.26 -15.32 4.87
CA LEU A 431 -10.09 -14.56 5.80
C LEU A 431 -10.81 -13.40 5.10
N THR A 432 -12.04 -13.13 5.52
CA THR A 432 -12.86 -12.00 5.08
C THR A 432 -13.15 -11.07 6.25
N ASP A 433 -13.71 -9.89 5.98
CA ASP A 433 -13.79 -8.81 6.97
C ASP A 433 -14.39 -9.24 8.30
N LYS A 434 -15.52 -9.93 8.19
CA LYS A 434 -16.23 -10.57 9.29
C LYS A 434 -15.43 -11.67 10.01
N LYS A 435 -14.74 -12.56 9.29
CA LYS A 435 -14.08 -13.73 9.90
C LYS A 435 -13.01 -13.36 10.93
N TRP A 436 -12.26 -12.29 10.70
CA TRP A 436 -11.28 -11.86 11.70
C TRP A 436 -11.85 -10.89 12.74
N ARG A 437 -12.94 -10.15 12.44
CA ARG A 437 -13.75 -9.53 13.52
C ARG A 437 -14.16 -10.59 14.53
N GLU A 438 -14.48 -11.80 14.07
CA GLU A 438 -14.76 -12.96 14.91
C GLU A 438 -13.48 -13.51 15.59
N LEU A 439 -12.36 -13.67 14.88
CA LEU A 439 -11.08 -14.15 15.48
C LEU A 439 -10.53 -13.23 16.59
N LEU A 440 -10.50 -11.90 16.43
CA LEU A 440 -10.03 -10.94 17.46
C LEU A 440 -10.86 -10.96 18.75
N ASN A 441 -12.09 -11.45 18.67
CA ASN A 441 -12.99 -11.58 19.81
C ASN A 441 -12.99 -13.02 20.38
N SER A 442 -12.08 -13.87 19.90
CA SER A 442 -11.89 -15.26 20.33
C SER A 442 -10.51 -15.47 20.98
N SER A 443 -10.33 -16.61 21.63
CA SER A 443 -9.01 -17.08 22.11
C SER A 443 -8.09 -17.62 21.00
N GLN A 444 -8.46 -17.46 19.73
CA GLN A 444 -7.73 -17.94 18.55
C GLN A 444 -7.08 -16.80 17.74
N ALA A 445 -7.18 -15.54 18.19
CA ALA A 445 -6.44 -14.43 17.61
C ALA A 445 -4.92 -14.72 17.61
N PRO A 446 -4.22 -14.62 16.47
CA PRO A 446 -2.77 -14.70 16.42
C PRO A 446 -2.09 -13.68 17.34
N ALA A 447 -0.89 -14.01 17.80
CA ALA A 447 -0.08 -13.09 18.58
C ALA A 447 0.36 -11.88 17.72
N LEU A 448 0.55 -10.73 18.38
CA LEU A 448 1.28 -9.61 17.78
C LEU A 448 2.73 -10.06 17.46
N PRO A 449 3.37 -9.49 16.42
CA PRO A 449 4.75 -9.82 16.06
C PRO A 449 5.70 -9.60 17.23
N SER A 450 6.53 -10.59 17.58
CA SER A 450 7.31 -10.60 18.83
C SER A 450 8.26 -9.42 19.07
N TRP A 451 8.53 -8.60 18.06
CA TRP A 451 9.28 -7.35 18.22
C TRP A 451 8.47 -6.23 18.88
N THR A 452 7.12 -6.29 18.89
CA THR A 452 6.24 -5.32 19.56
C THR A 452 6.32 -5.39 21.08
N ASP A 453 6.80 -6.51 21.65
CA ASP A 453 7.06 -6.69 23.08
C ASP A 453 7.99 -5.62 23.69
N ALA A 454 8.72 -4.88 22.85
CA ALA A 454 9.53 -3.74 23.27
C ALA A 454 8.72 -2.48 23.66
N PHE A 455 7.44 -2.37 23.27
CA PHE A 455 6.58 -1.21 23.56
C PHE A 455 5.13 -1.56 23.96
N VAL A 456 4.69 -2.82 23.77
CA VAL A 456 3.34 -3.27 24.11
C VAL A 456 3.31 -3.96 25.48
N ALA A 457 2.47 -3.45 26.39
CA ALA A 457 2.12 -4.15 27.63
C ALA A 457 1.11 -5.29 27.34
N LYS A 458 1.19 -6.37 28.10
CA LYS A 458 0.40 -7.61 27.96
C LYS A 458 -0.44 -7.88 29.21
#